data_AF-A0A7V9Q7U1-F1
#
_entry.id   AF-A0A7V9Q7U1-F1
#
_cell.length_a   1.000
_cell.length_b   1.000
_cell.length_c   1.000
_cell.angle_alpha   90.00
_cell.angle_beta   90.00
_cell.angle_gamma   90.00
#
_symmetry.space_group_name_H-M   'P 1'
#
loop_
_entity.id
_entity.type
_entity.pdbx_description
1 polymer ?
#
loop_
_entity_poly.entity_id
_entity_poly.type
_entity_poly.pdbx_seq_one_letter_code
_entity_poly.pdbx_strand_id
1 'polypeptide(L)'
;MKPIKHTIIIICVLTILSAACAGTVENNRTASGNFQPAAMSPSAMAPTPAPTVEFAAARATFNATCVNCHKQNGEGGIADLGGGEKLEVPSFKTGQRLTDTDEEFARQIANGGEGMPAFGKRLTPAQIDELVRYVRHEFQQGLVKDSSAT
;
A
#
# COMPACT_ATOMS: atom_id res chain seq x y z
N MET A 1 25.47 3.28 42.08
CA MET A 1 24.97 4.65 41.88
C MET A 1 26.19 5.56 41.71
N LYS A 2 26.37 6.21 40.56
CA LYS A 2 27.51 7.09 40.26
C LYS A 2 26.98 8.51 40.01
N PRO A 3 27.62 9.56 40.57
CA PRO A 3 27.00 10.88 40.69
C PRO A 3 27.12 11.74 39.43
N ILE A 4 26.04 12.48 39.20
CA ILE A 4 25.85 13.53 38.21
C ILE A 4 26.76 14.73 38.56
N LYS A 5 27.48 15.26 37.58
CA LYS A 5 28.01 16.63 37.63
C LYS A 5 27.66 17.33 36.32
N HIS A 6 26.63 18.16 36.37
CA HIS A 6 26.37 19.21 35.38
C HIS A 6 27.21 20.43 35.75
N THR A 7 28.03 20.86 34.80
CA THR A 7 28.72 22.16 34.78
C THR A 7 28.80 22.47 33.28
N ILE A 8 27.78 23.06 32.65
CA ILE A 8 27.48 24.50 32.54
C ILE A 8 28.75 25.33 32.22
N ILE A 9 28.63 26.22 31.23
CA ILE A 9 29.63 27.12 30.61
C ILE A 9 30.23 26.44 29.36
N ILE A 10 29.87 26.77 28.11
CA ILE A 10 30.00 28.08 27.46
C ILE A 10 28.89 28.27 26.42
N ILE A 11 28.09 29.31 26.62
CA ILE A 11 27.27 29.97 25.60
C ILE A 11 28.19 30.90 24.81
N CYS A 12 28.25 30.70 23.49
CA CYS A 12 28.49 31.72 22.46
C CYS A 12 28.62 30.98 21.11
N VAL A 13 27.98 31.32 20.00
CA VAL A 13 27.01 32.37 19.66
C VAL A 13 26.71 32.15 18.16
N LEU A 14 25.54 32.63 17.70
CA LEU A 14 25.24 33.01 16.30
C LEU A 14 25.00 31.88 15.27
N THR A 15 23.73 31.48 15.06
CA THR A 15 22.81 32.03 14.04
C THR A 15 23.20 31.71 12.58
N ILE A 16 22.51 30.74 11.99
CA ILE A 16 22.22 30.77 10.54
C ILE A 16 20.72 30.44 10.37
N LEU A 17 19.92 31.48 10.56
CA LEU A 17 18.55 31.59 10.07
C LEU A 17 18.64 32.45 8.81
N SER A 18 18.17 31.92 7.66
CA SER A 18 17.46 32.65 6.59
C SER A 18 17.69 31.99 5.22
N ALA A 19 16.65 31.33 4.71
CA ALA A 19 16.35 31.32 3.28
C ALA A 19 14.84 31.10 3.11
N ALA A 20 14.07 32.09 3.56
CA ALA A 20 12.69 32.26 3.15
C ALA A 20 12.69 32.92 1.77
N CYS A 21 12.24 32.22 0.74
CA CYS A 21 11.77 32.82 -0.50
C CYS A 21 10.24 32.76 -0.52
N ALA A 22 9.60 33.64 0.26
CA ALA A 22 8.22 34.02 0.05
C ALA A 22 8.18 34.98 -1.15
N GLY A 23 7.87 34.45 -2.34
CA GLY A 23 7.50 35.27 -3.49
C GLY A 23 5.99 35.50 -3.47
N THR A 24 5.53 36.53 -2.78
CA THR A 24 4.17 37.08 -2.96
C THR A 24 4.32 38.40 -3.70
N VAL A 25 4.10 38.38 -5.02
CA VAL A 25 3.95 39.60 -5.82
C VAL A 25 2.48 39.73 -6.16
N GLU A 26 1.79 40.49 -5.31
CA GLU A 26 0.49 41.11 -5.57
C GLU A 26 0.73 42.26 -6.55
N ASN A 27 0.06 42.28 -7.71
CA ASN A 27 -0.08 43.49 -8.51
C ASN A 27 -1.44 43.49 -9.21
N ASN A 28 -2.40 44.15 -8.58
CA ASN A 28 -3.62 44.59 -9.22
C ASN A 28 -3.35 45.91 -9.96
N ARG A 29 -3.29 45.86 -11.29
CA ARG A 29 -3.53 47.02 -12.14
C ARG A 29 -4.61 46.68 -13.14
N THR A 30 -5.79 47.23 -12.90
CA THR A 30 -6.82 47.48 -13.90
C THR A 30 -6.26 48.45 -14.94
N ALA A 31 -6.02 47.98 -16.15
CA ALA A 31 -5.91 48.82 -17.34
C ALA A 31 -6.87 48.25 -18.39
N SER A 32 -7.93 49.00 -18.64
CA SER A 32 -8.88 48.83 -19.74
C SER A 32 -8.13 48.74 -21.06
N GLY A 33 -8.22 47.59 -21.72
CA GLY A 33 -7.69 47.35 -23.06
C GLY A 33 -8.52 46.29 -23.73
N ASN A 34 -9.45 46.72 -24.57
CA ASN A 34 -10.24 45.86 -25.43
C ASN A 34 -9.34 45.24 -26.52
N PHE A 35 -8.76 44.08 -26.20
CA PHE A 35 -8.09 43.21 -27.16
C PHE A 35 -8.62 41.78 -26.98
N GLN A 36 -9.59 41.41 -27.82
CA GLN A 36 -9.70 40.04 -28.29
C GLN A 36 -9.00 40.02 -29.66
N PRO A 37 -8.12 39.03 -29.92
CA PRO A 37 -8.64 37.87 -30.63
C PRO A 37 -7.95 36.53 -30.30
N ALA A 38 -8.66 35.49 -30.74
CA ALA A 38 -8.22 34.12 -31.00
C ALA A 38 -8.09 33.19 -29.79
N ALA A 39 -9.04 32.24 -29.78
CA ALA A 39 -9.06 31.02 -29.00
C ALA A 39 -7.69 30.36 -28.84
N MET A 40 -7.27 30.19 -27.60
CA MET A 40 -6.41 29.10 -27.17
C MET A 40 -7.16 28.39 -26.06
N SER A 41 -7.71 27.22 -26.36
CA SER A 41 -8.15 26.30 -25.32
C SER A 41 -6.96 26.06 -24.39
N PRO A 42 -7.08 26.28 -23.07
CA PRO A 42 -6.17 25.65 -22.14
C PRO A 42 -6.56 24.18 -22.17
N SER A 43 -5.88 23.39 -23.01
CA SER A 43 -5.71 21.97 -22.72
C SER A 43 -5.03 21.95 -21.36
N ALA A 44 -5.83 21.82 -20.31
CA ALA A 44 -5.38 21.48 -18.99
C ALA A 44 -4.60 20.18 -19.17
N MET A 45 -3.28 20.29 -19.10
CA MET A 45 -2.42 19.14 -18.98
C MET A 45 -2.80 18.53 -17.63
N ALA A 46 -3.70 17.55 -17.67
CA ALA A 46 -3.97 16.73 -16.51
C ALA A 46 -2.62 16.19 -16.04
N PRO A 47 -2.28 16.28 -14.74
CA PRO A 47 -1.08 15.63 -14.26
C PRO A 47 -1.22 14.15 -14.59
N THR A 48 -0.29 13.62 -15.38
CA THR A 48 -0.14 12.17 -15.53
C THR A 48 -0.03 11.61 -14.11
N PRO A 49 -0.89 10.67 -13.69
CA PRO A 49 -0.76 10.07 -12.38
C PRO A 49 0.66 9.49 -12.31
N ALA A 50 1.40 9.86 -11.26
CA ALA A 50 2.65 9.20 -10.93
C ALA A 50 2.39 7.68 -10.95
N PRO A 51 3.35 6.84 -11.42
CA PRO A 51 3.15 5.40 -11.44
C PRO A 51 2.80 4.96 -10.02
N THR A 52 1.52 4.67 -9.81
CA THR A 52 1.06 4.09 -8.57
C THR A 52 1.69 2.71 -8.54
N VAL A 53 2.62 2.48 -7.63
CA VAL A 53 3.08 1.14 -7.28
C VAL A 53 1.87 0.38 -6.76
N GLU A 54 1.17 -0.28 -7.68
CA GLU A 54 -0.07 -0.99 -7.42
C GLU A 54 0.17 -1.98 -6.27
N PHE A 55 -0.77 -2.00 -5.32
CA PHE A 55 -0.73 -2.89 -4.14
C PHE A 55 0.47 -2.73 -3.20
N ALA A 56 1.19 -1.60 -3.18
CA ALA A 56 2.35 -1.45 -2.28
C ALA A 56 2.04 -1.77 -0.80
N ALA A 57 0.89 -1.33 -0.29
CA ALA A 57 0.44 -1.60 1.08
C ALA A 57 0.06 -3.08 1.31
N ALA A 58 -0.70 -3.67 0.38
CA ALA A 58 -1.06 -5.09 0.43
C ALA A 58 0.18 -6.00 0.33
N ARG A 59 1.14 -5.68 -0.55
CA ARG A 59 2.43 -6.40 -0.68
C ARG A 59 3.22 -6.37 0.63
N ALA A 60 3.32 -5.19 1.26
CA ALA A 60 4.00 -5.06 2.54
C ALA A 60 3.32 -5.90 3.64
N THR A 61 1.98 -5.87 3.69
CA THR A 61 1.19 -6.65 4.65
C THR A 61 1.35 -8.15 4.43
N PHE A 62 1.29 -8.60 3.17
CA PHE A 62 1.48 -10.00 2.78
C PHE A 62 2.86 -10.51 3.20
N ASN A 63 3.91 -9.75 2.90
CA ASN A 63 5.28 -10.09 3.28
C ASN A 63 5.47 -10.17 4.79
N ALA A 64 4.86 -9.25 5.55
CA ALA A 64 5.01 -9.22 7.00
C ALA A 64 4.20 -10.31 7.72
N THR A 65 3.09 -10.77 7.14
CA THR A 65 2.11 -11.59 7.86
C THR A 65 1.83 -12.95 7.20
N CYS A 66 1.64 -12.97 5.88
CA CYS A 66 1.08 -14.12 5.17
C CYS A 66 2.17 -15.08 4.66
N VAL A 67 3.35 -14.56 4.32
CA VAL A 67 4.46 -15.32 3.71
C VAL A 67 4.95 -16.49 4.55
N ASN A 68 4.85 -16.40 5.88
CA ASN A 68 5.29 -17.49 6.78
C ASN A 68 4.62 -18.83 6.44
N CYS A 69 3.36 -18.78 6.03
CA CYS A 69 2.55 -19.94 5.69
C CYS A 69 2.39 -20.09 4.17
N HIS A 70 2.02 -19.00 3.47
CA HIS A 70 1.72 -19.04 2.04
C HIS A 70 2.93 -18.96 1.11
N LYS A 71 4.12 -18.72 1.68
CA LYS A 71 5.40 -18.53 0.98
C LYS A 71 5.42 -17.29 0.08
N GLN A 72 6.61 -16.87 -0.32
CA GLN A 72 6.80 -15.65 -1.10
C GLN A 72 6.13 -15.71 -2.47
N ASN A 73 6.07 -16.91 -3.06
CA ASN A 73 5.55 -17.19 -4.39
C ASN A 73 4.08 -17.68 -4.39
N GLY A 74 3.42 -17.71 -3.23
CA GLY A 74 2.03 -18.15 -3.11
C GLY A 74 1.81 -19.65 -3.29
N GLU A 75 2.85 -20.48 -3.25
CA GLU A 75 2.73 -21.94 -3.40
C GLU A 75 2.15 -22.64 -2.17
N GLY A 76 2.16 -22.00 -1.00
CA GLY A 76 1.75 -22.65 0.24
C GLY A 76 2.65 -23.82 0.61
N GLY A 77 2.05 -24.96 0.93
CA GLY A 77 2.73 -26.17 1.39
C GLY A 77 2.73 -26.31 2.91
N ILE A 78 3.63 -27.15 3.42
CA ILE A 78 3.69 -27.43 4.86
C ILE A 78 4.23 -26.21 5.62
N ALA A 79 3.42 -25.69 6.53
CA ALA A 79 3.77 -24.66 7.50
C ALA A 79 3.87 -25.27 8.90
N ASP A 80 4.91 -24.89 9.64
CA ASP A 80 5.07 -25.23 11.05
C ASP A 80 4.37 -24.15 11.89
N LEU A 81 3.38 -24.55 12.67
CA LEU A 81 2.63 -23.64 13.56
C LEU A 81 3.32 -23.47 14.93
N GLY A 82 4.45 -24.15 15.14
CA GLY A 82 5.13 -24.28 16.41
C GLY A 82 4.69 -25.52 17.19
N GLY A 83 5.55 -25.99 18.09
CA GLY A 83 5.23 -27.14 18.95
C GLY A 83 5.13 -28.49 18.22
N GLY A 84 5.59 -28.57 16.97
CA GLY A 84 5.53 -29.78 16.15
C GLY A 84 4.24 -29.94 15.36
N GLU A 85 3.30 -28.99 15.46
CA GLU A 85 2.07 -28.99 14.68
C GLU A 85 2.33 -28.47 13.25
N LYS A 86 1.80 -29.19 12.27
CA LYS A 86 1.97 -28.90 10.85
C LYS A 86 0.63 -28.63 10.20
N LEU A 87 0.58 -27.59 9.38
CA LEU A 87 -0.57 -27.25 8.56
C LEU A 87 -0.20 -27.37 7.09
N GLU A 88 -1.04 -28.02 6.30
CA GLU A 88 -0.95 -27.97 4.85
C GLU A 88 -1.69 -26.73 4.33
N VAL A 89 -0.92 -25.76 3.85
CA VAL A 89 -1.44 -24.49 3.33
C VAL A 89 -1.68 -24.63 1.83
N PRO A 90 -2.88 -24.34 1.31
CA PRO A 90 -3.16 -24.48 -0.11
C PRO A 90 -2.37 -23.46 -0.95
N SER A 91 -1.98 -23.87 -2.15
CA SER A 91 -1.40 -22.98 -3.17
C SER A 91 -2.47 -22.04 -3.72
N PHE A 92 -2.13 -20.77 -3.92
CA PHE A 92 -3.01 -19.85 -4.66
C PHE A 92 -3.03 -20.15 -6.16
N LYS A 93 -2.08 -20.92 -6.67
CA LYS A 93 -1.84 -21.09 -8.10
C LYS A 93 -2.50 -22.33 -8.69
N THR A 94 -3.08 -23.20 -7.86
CA THR A 94 -3.66 -24.49 -8.27
C THR A 94 -4.89 -24.85 -7.44
N GLY A 95 -5.65 -25.83 -7.93
CA GLY A 95 -6.78 -26.39 -7.19
C GLY A 95 -7.92 -25.39 -6.94
N GLN A 96 -8.63 -25.59 -5.83
CA GLN A 96 -9.86 -24.86 -5.52
C GLN A 96 -9.66 -23.34 -5.37
N ARG A 97 -8.46 -22.90 -4.95
CA ARG A 97 -8.17 -21.48 -4.74
C ARG A 97 -8.28 -20.63 -6.01
N LEU A 98 -8.20 -21.24 -7.19
CA LEU A 98 -8.41 -20.57 -8.48
C LEU A 98 -9.89 -20.28 -8.78
N THR A 99 -10.81 -21.03 -8.17
CA THR A 99 -12.26 -20.94 -8.43
C THR A 99 -13.06 -20.33 -7.28
N ASP A 100 -12.49 -20.27 -6.09
CA ASP A 100 -13.09 -19.53 -4.98
C ASP A 100 -13.32 -18.07 -5.35
N THR A 101 -14.38 -17.49 -4.82
CA THR A 101 -14.79 -16.10 -4.98
C THR A 101 -13.95 -15.15 -4.12
N ASP A 102 -13.96 -13.86 -4.44
CA ASP A 102 -13.24 -12.85 -3.66
C ASP A 102 -13.83 -12.72 -2.24
N GLU A 103 -15.14 -12.91 -2.09
CA GLU A 103 -15.82 -12.94 -0.78
C GLU A 103 -15.36 -14.12 0.08
N GLU A 104 -15.09 -15.27 -0.52
CA GLU A 104 -14.55 -16.43 0.20
C GLU A 104 -13.14 -16.17 0.71
N PHE A 105 -12.28 -15.56 -0.10
CA PHE A 105 -10.96 -15.11 0.34
C PHE A 105 -11.07 -14.07 1.46
N ALA A 106 -11.91 -13.05 1.28
CA ALA A 106 -12.08 -11.98 2.27
C ALA A 106 -12.61 -12.55 3.60
N ARG A 107 -13.58 -13.46 3.55
CA ARG A 107 -14.13 -14.15 4.72
C ARG A 107 -13.06 -14.98 5.44
N GLN A 108 -12.24 -15.73 4.70
CA GLN A 108 -11.17 -16.54 5.28
C GLN A 108 -10.11 -15.65 5.95
N ILE A 109 -9.73 -14.53 5.34
CA ILE A 109 -8.79 -13.57 5.94
C ILE A 109 -9.38 -12.94 7.20
N ALA A 110 -10.64 -12.52 7.16
CA ALA A 110 -11.31 -11.87 8.28
C ALA A 110 -11.48 -12.80 9.48
N ASN A 111 -11.97 -14.02 9.23
CA ASN A 111 -12.45 -14.93 10.27
C ASN A 111 -11.47 -16.08 10.59
N GLY A 112 -10.47 -16.31 9.74
CA GLY A 112 -9.63 -17.49 9.82
C GLY A 112 -10.41 -18.78 9.53
N GLY A 113 -9.83 -19.91 9.89
CA GLY A 113 -10.39 -21.24 9.69
C GLY A 113 -9.34 -22.23 9.20
N GLU A 114 -9.56 -23.53 9.44
CA GLU A 114 -8.66 -24.60 8.95
C GLU A 114 -7.18 -24.37 9.33
N GLY A 115 -6.92 -23.88 10.53
CA GLY A 115 -5.57 -23.55 11.02
C GLY A 115 -5.05 -22.17 10.61
N MET A 116 -5.71 -21.44 9.70
CA MET A 116 -5.41 -20.05 9.41
C MET A 116 -5.97 -19.12 10.51
N PRO A 117 -5.16 -18.22 11.10
CA PRO A 117 -5.64 -17.29 12.11
C PRO A 117 -6.54 -16.19 11.52
N ALA A 118 -7.43 -15.64 12.35
CA ALA A 118 -8.31 -14.54 11.98
C ALA A 118 -7.57 -13.19 11.99
N PHE A 119 -7.75 -12.38 10.94
CA PHE A 119 -7.11 -11.06 10.83
C PHE A 119 -8.09 -9.88 10.89
N GLY A 120 -9.41 -10.11 10.95
CA GLY A 120 -10.42 -9.04 10.93
C GLY A 120 -10.37 -8.06 12.12
N LYS A 121 -9.67 -8.40 13.20
CA LYS A 121 -9.40 -7.46 14.32
C LYS A 121 -8.20 -6.55 14.08
N ARG A 122 -7.35 -6.88 13.11
CA ARG A 122 -6.09 -6.18 12.79
C ARG A 122 -6.14 -5.47 11.45
N LEU A 123 -6.97 -5.94 10.53
CA LEU A 123 -7.14 -5.42 9.19
C LEU A 123 -8.56 -4.88 9.02
N THR A 124 -8.67 -3.72 8.40
CA THR A 124 -9.96 -3.15 7.97
C THR A 124 -10.51 -3.92 6.77
N PRO A 125 -11.83 -3.85 6.49
CA PRO A 125 -12.41 -4.47 5.29
C PRO A 125 -11.70 -4.06 4.00
N ALA A 126 -11.40 -2.76 3.83
CA ALA A 126 -10.70 -2.26 2.65
C ALA A 126 -9.28 -2.84 2.49
N GLN A 127 -8.56 -3.07 3.59
CA GLN A 127 -7.23 -3.71 3.55
C GLN A 127 -7.34 -5.20 3.20
N ILE A 128 -8.39 -5.87 3.66
CA ILE A 128 -8.66 -7.26 3.29
C ILE A 128 -8.97 -7.35 1.80
N ASP A 129 -9.86 -6.50 1.29
CA ASP A 129 -10.20 -6.47 -0.14
C ASP A 129 -8.96 -6.15 -1.00
N GLU A 130 -8.09 -5.24 -0.56
CA GLU A 130 -6.82 -4.95 -1.23
C GLU A 130 -5.88 -6.17 -1.26
N LEU A 131 -5.81 -6.95 -0.17
CA LEU A 131 -5.05 -8.20 -0.13
C LEU A 131 -5.60 -9.26 -1.08
N VAL A 132 -6.94 -9.38 -1.19
CA VAL A 132 -7.56 -10.32 -2.13
C VAL A 132 -7.17 -9.96 -3.56
N ARG A 133 -7.34 -8.69 -3.95
CA ARG A 133 -6.94 -8.22 -5.28
C ARG A 133 -5.45 -8.41 -5.54
N TYR A 134 -4.59 -8.17 -4.56
CA TYR A 134 -3.16 -8.44 -4.64
C TYR A 134 -2.88 -9.93 -4.91
N VAL A 135 -3.55 -10.85 -4.20
CA VAL A 135 -3.38 -12.29 -4.40
C VAL A 135 -3.80 -12.72 -5.81
N ARG A 136 -4.93 -12.20 -6.31
CA ARG A 136 -5.39 -12.44 -7.69
C ARG A 136 -4.34 -11.96 -8.71
N HIS A 137 -3.89 -10.72 -8.55
CA HIS A 137 -2.95 -10.09 -9.46
C HIS A 137 -1.59 -10.80 -9.47
N GLU A 138 -0.99 -11.04 -8.31
CA GLU A 138 0.39 -11.54 -8.23
C GLU A 138 0.52 -13.04 -8.44
N PHE A 139 -0.47 -13.83 -8.04
CA PHE A 139 -0.36 -15.29 -8.01
C PHE A 139 -1.27 -15.98 -9.02
N GLN A 140 -2.33 -15.34 -9.49
CA GLN A 140 -3.36 -15.98 -10.32
C GLN A 140 -3.54 -15.35 -11.71
N GLN A 141 -2.87 -14.23 -12.00
CA GLN A 141 -2.92 -13.62 -13.33
C GLN A 141 -2.53 -14.63 -14.42
N GLY A 142 -3.37 -14.76 -15.45
CA GLY A 142 -3.18 -15.69 -16.56
C GLY A 142 -3.44 -17.17 -16.23
N LEU A 143 -3.76 -17.51 -14.97
CA LEU A 143 -4.16 -18.85 -14.56
C LEU A 143 -5.68 -19.02 -14.54
N VAL A 144 -6.39 -17.95 -14.23
CA VAL A 144 -7.85 -17.88 -14.34
C VAL A 144 -8.17 -17.28 -15.70
N LYS A 145 -8.95 -17.98 -16.53
CA LYS A 145 -9.39 -17.43 -17.82
C LYS A 145 -10.38 -16.32 -17.54
N ASP A 146 -9.97 -15.09 -17.82
CA ASP A 146 -10.81 -13.91 -17.71
C ASP A 146 -12.11 -14.15 -18.51
N SER A 147 -13.25 -14.18 -17.81
CA SER A 147 -14.57 -14.27 -18.44
C SER A 147 -14.99 -12.95 -19.12
N SER A 148 -14.03 -12.06 -19.38
CA SER A 148 -14.25 -10.72 -19.93
C SER A 148 -13.84 -10.58 -21.40
N ALA A 149 -13.50 -11.68 -22.07
CA ALA A 149 -13.32 -11.74 -23.52
C ALA A 149 -14.52 -12.42 -24.18
N THR A 150 -15.64 -11.70 -24.29
CA THR A 150 -16.74 -11.98 -25.23
C THR A 150 -17.18 -10.68 -25.86
#